data_AF-A0A133VIN9-F1
#
_entry.id   AF-A0A133VIN9-F1
#
_cell.length_a   1.000
_cell.length_b   1.000
_cell.length_c   1.000
_cell.angle_alpha   90.00
_cell.angle_beta   90.00
_cell.angle_gamma   90.00
#
_symmetry.space_group_name_H-M   'P 1'
#
loop_
_entity.id
_entity.type
_entity.pdbx_description
1 polymer ?
#
loop_
_entity_poly.entity_id
_entity_poly.type
_entity_poly.pdbx_seq_one_letter_code
_entity_poly.pdbx_strand_id
1 'polypeptide(L)'
;MLTPSPENTEVGMVQGMDSALRNMNYSGEEIEYMVQEDELKIQGTLNRVEEKSENGEAVHIYGPPFAFMDIIEYIENNGVSTKVTDDSRLLTTGGWKGVEGKVPREEFIERLCNAFSSEPEQYRDTYGLTDVMAGMVECEEHNKHVPPWIHASAKNPDDLNRAVEEGKEGLMSFKSSIIGSYPAFTLPGDMTVVYEDECDCGRNGQIVEHRGRASAQGQRGCAIKLDEFMESIT
;
A
#
# COMPACT_ATOMS: atom_id res chain seq x y z
N MET A 1 2.17 12.46 0.53
CA MET A 1 2.60 11.31 -0.31
C MET A 1 4.09 11.09 -0.11
N LEU A 2 4.51 9.91 0.39
CA LEU A 2 5.93 9.52 0.50
C LEU A 2 6.44 8.97 -0.85
N THR A 3 6.15 9.68 -1.92
CA THR A 3 6.46 9.32 -3.31
C THR A 3 6.87 10.58 -4.06
N PRO A 4 7.51 10.46 -5.24
CA PRO A 4 7.75 11.62 -6.09
C PRO A 4 6.44 12.14 -6.66
N SER A 5 6.46 13.39 -7.15
CA SER A 5 5.36 13.98 -7.92
C SER A 5 5.06 13.14 -9.17
N PRO A 6 3.78 13.04 -9.61
CA PRO A 6 3.42 12.37 -10.85
C PRO A 6 4.13 12.94 -12.09
N GLU A 7 4.65 14.16 -12.04
CA GLU A 7 5.43 14.75 -13.15
C GLU A 7 6.84 14.13 -13.27
N ASN A 8 7.34 13.53 -12.19
CA ASN A 8 8.72 13.03 -12.08
C ASN A 8 8.83 11.50 -12.13
N THR A 9 7.73 10.77 -12.32
CA THR A 9 7.76 9.30 -12.35
C THR A 9 6.66 8.70 -13.22
N GLU A 10 6.94 7.56 -13.87
CA GLU A 10 5.92 6.76 -14.57
C GLU A 10 5.38 5.60 -13.73
N VAL A 11 5.71 5.55 -12.42
CA VAL A 11 5.24 4.47 -11.54
C VAL A 11 3.72 4.53 -11.40
N GLY A 12 3.04 3.49 -11.89
CA GLY A 12 1.57 3.42 -11.95
C GLY A 12 0.84 3.61 -10.61
N MET A 13 1.47 3.24 -9.49
CA MET A 13 0.94 3.49 -8.14
C MET A 13 0.82 4.99 -7.83
N VAL A 14 1.83 5.78 -8.21
CA VAL A 14 1.86 7.23 -8.01
C VAL A 14 0.84 7.89 -8.92
N GLN A 15 0.87 7.53 -10.21
CA GLN A 15 -0.06 8.04 -11.23
C GLN A 15 -1.52 7.74 -10.88
N GLY A 16 -1.80 6.50 -10.46
CA GLY A 16 -3.14 6.05 -10.11
C GLY A 16 -3.67 6.74 -8.86
N MET A 17 -2.85 6.88 -7.81
CA MET A 17 -3.28 7.55 -6.58
C MET A 17 -3.48 9.05 -6.79
N ASP A 18 -2.57 9.76 -7.46
CA ASP A 18 -2.75 11.18 -7.79
C ASP A 18 -4.05 11.39 -8.58
N SER A 19 -4.27 10.56 -9.61
CA SER A 19 -5.50 10.61 -10.40
C SER A 19 -6.75 10.36 -9.55
N ALA A 20 -6.71 9.40 -8.63
CA ALA A 20 -7.82 9.10 -7.73
C ALA A 20 -8.13 10.30 -6.81
N LEU A 21 -7.12 10.88 -6.17
CA LEU A 21 -7.26 12.03 -5.28
C LEU A 21 -7.83 13.24 -6.03
N ARG A 22 -7.34 13.55 -7.23
CA ARG A 22 -7.88 14.64 -8.06
C ARG A 22 -9.33 14.42 -8.45
N ASN A 23 -9.72 13.17 -8.78
CA ASN A 23 -11.12 12.84 -9.07
C ASN A 23 -12.01 12.91 -7.82
N MET A 24 -11.44 12.82 -6.62
CA MET A 24 -12.12 13.07 -5.34
C MET A 24 -12.14 14.57 -4.96
N ASN A 25 -11.72 15.46 -5.86
CA ASN A 25 -11.63 16.92 -5.67
C ASN A 25 -10.57 17.40 -4.67
N TYR A 26 -9.56 16.58 -4.36
CA TYR A 26 -8.37 17.11 -3.69
C TYR A 26 -7.62 18.05 -4.64
N SER A 27 -7.37 19.26 -4.19
CA SER A 27 -6.58 20.25 -4.90
C SER A 27 -5.08 19.92 -4.82
N GLY A 28 -4.28 20.50 -5.73
CA GLY A 28 -2.83 20.32 -5.70
C GLY A 28 -2.16 20.88 -4.44
N GLU A 29 -2.79 21.84 -3.76
CA GLU A 29 -2.29 22.40 -2.49
C GLU A 29 -2.54 21.47 -1.30
N GLU A 30 -3.48 20.52 -1.43
CA GLU A 30 -3.79 19.51 -0.42
C GLU A 30 -2.97 18.22 -0.59
N ILE A 31 -2.23 18.09 -1.69
CA ILE A 31 -1.41 16.91 -2.00
C ILE A 31 0.06 17.30 -2.08
N GLU A 32 0.83 16.86 -1.09
CA GLU A 32 2.27 17.11 -1.06
C GLU A 32 3.07 15.83 -1.33
N TYR A 33 4.12 15.99 -2.14
CA TYR A 33 5.02 14.92 -2.55
C TYR A 33 6.37 15.11 -1.86
N MET A 34 6.72 14.12 -1.03
CA MET A 34 7.87 14.22 -0.12
C MET A 34 9.16 13.63 -0.70
N VAL A 35 9.11 12.96 -1.86
CA VAL A 35 10.32 12.63 -2.62
C VAL A 35 10.57 13.76 -3.61
N GLN A 36 11.67 14.48 -3.41
CA GLN A 36 12.08 15.64 -4.20
C GLN A 36 13.55 15.49 -4.55
N GLU A 37 13.94 15.86 -5.77
CA GLU A 37 15.32 15.66 -6.25
C GLU A 37 15.81 14.25 -5.91
N ASP A 38 14.97 13.25 -6.17
CA ASP A 38 15.37 11.86 -6.00
C ASP A 38 15.72 11.48 -4.55
N GLU A 39 15.15 12.17 -3.55
CA GLU A 39 15.36 11.85 -2.15
C GLU A 39 14.08 12.04 -1.33
N LEU A 40 13.82 11.11 -0.40
CA LEU A 40 12.77 11.30 0.59
C LEU A 40 13.20 12.40 1.58
N LYS A 41 12.48 13.53 1.57
CA LYS A 41 12.73 14.66 2.46
C LYS A 41 12.10 14.38 3.83
N ILE A 42 12.75 13.53 4.63
CA ILE A 42 12.27 13.07 5.94
C ILE A 42 11.99 14.25 6.88
N GLN A 43 12.98 15.12 7.12
CA GLN A 43 12.79 16.27 8.02
C GLN A 43 11.69 17.22 7.52
N GLY A 44 11.61 17.44 6.21
CA GLY A 44 10.54 18.25 5.60
C GLY A 44 9.16 17.63 5.84
N THR A 45 9.06 16.30 5.73
CA THR A 45 7.84 15.54 6.03
C THR A 45 7.42 15.73 7.49
N LEU A 46 8.35 15.55 8.44
CA LEU A 46 8.05 15.69 9.88
C LEU A 46 7.60 17.11 10.22
N ASN A 47 8.31 18.13 9.73
CA ASN A 47 7.95 19.53 9.97
C ASN A 47 6.53 19.83 9.45
N ARG A 48 6.16 19.28 8.30
CA ARG A 48 4.83 19.50 7.71
C ARG A 48 3.73 18.80 8.49
N VAL A 49 3.99 17.57 8.94
CA VAL A 49 3.07 16.81 9.79
C VAL A 49 2.82 17.56 11.10
N GLU A 50 3.88 18.06 11.73
CA GLU A 50 3.79 18.86 12.96
C GLU A 50 3.00 20.15 12.75
N GLU A 51 3.38 20.96 11.75
CA GLU A 51 2.69 22.23 11.44
C GLU A 51 1.18 22.04 11.27
N LYS A 52 0.77 21.03 10.48
CA LYS A 52 -0.64 20.73 10.24
C LYS A 52 -1.35 20.20 11.48
N SER A 53 -0.70 19.33 12.24
CA SER A 53 -1.29 18.74 13.43
C SER A 53 -1.44 19.74 14.57
N GLU A 54 -0.51 20.70 14.71
CA GLU A 54 -0.61 21.83 15.66
C GLU A 54 -1.78 22.76 15.32
N ASN A 55 -2.10 22.91 14.02
CA ASN A 55 -3.28 23.64 13.57
C ASN A 55 -4.59 22.84 13.68
N GLY A 56 -4.55 21.60 14.19
CA GLY A 56 -5.70 20.72 14.33
C GLY A 56 -6.17 20.13 13.00
N GLU A 57 -5.35 20.18 11.95
CA GLU A 57 -5.67 19.62 10.64
C GLU A 57 -5.34 18.11 10.59
N ALA A 58 -6.15 17.33 9.88
CA ALA A 58 -5.86 15.93 9.63
C ALA A 58 -4.78 15.78 8.55
N VAL A 59 -3.80 14.91 8.79
CA VAL A 59 -2.73 14.60 7.84
C VAL A 59 -2.82 13.13 7.42
N HIS A 60 -3.04 12.89 6.13
CA HIS A 60 -3.03 11.54 5.59
C HIS A 60 -1.69 11.26 4.91
N ILE A 61 -0.94 10.29 5.43
CA ILE A 61 0.36 9.90 4.89
C ILE A 61 0.18 8.61 4.11
N TYR A 62 0.51 8.63 2.82
CA TYR A 62 0.42 7.48 1.93
C TYR A 62 1.79 7.20 1.31
N GLY A 63 2.23 5.95 1.30
CA GLY A 63 3.51 5.56 0.72
C GLY A 63 3.84 4.07 0.88
N PRO A 64 5.00 3.62 0.36
CA PRO A 64 5.46 2.26 0.58
C PRO A 64 6.01 2.07 2.01
N PRO A 65 5.93 0.86 2.59
CA PRO A 65 6.45 0.54 3.92
C PRO A 65 7.92 0.91 4.13
N PHE A 66 8.78 0.78 3.12
CA PHE A 66 10.21 1.15 3.26
C PHE A 66 10.40 2.65 3.52
N ALA A 67 9.59 3.53 2.91
CA ALA A 67 9.68 4.97 3.14
C ALA A 67 9.19 5.33 4.56
N PHE A 68 8.21 4.61 5.08
CA PHE A 68 7.82 4.72 6.48
C PHE A 68 8.93 4.22 7.41
N MET A 69 9.60 3.12 7.07
CA MET A 69 10.75 2.62 7.83
C MET A 69 11.88 3.65 7.91
N ASP A 70 12.23 4.30 6.80
CA ASP A 70 13.26 5.36 6.80
C ASP A 70 12.90 6.50 7.77
N ILE A 71 11.62 6.89 7.81
CA ILE A 71 11.13 7.92 8.74
C ILE A 71 11.16 7.43 10.19
N ILE A 72 10.68 6.21 10.45
CA ILE A 72 10.70 5.58 11.78
C ILE A 72 12.13 5.54 12.32
N GLU A 73 13.06 5.01 11.53
CA GLU A 73 14.47 4.91 11.91
C GLU A 73 15.10 6.30 12.13
N TYR A 74 14.73 7.29 11.32
CA TYR A 74 15.18 8.66 11.55
C TYR A 74 14.69 9.21 12.89
N ILE A 75 13.40 9.03 13.21
CA ILE A 75 12.79 9.47 14.48
C ILE A 75 13.51 8.81 15.66
N GLU A 76 13.66 7.49 15.62
CA GLU A 76 14.30 6.70 16.68
C GLU A 76 15.77 7.10 16.88
N ASN A 77 16.54 7.25 15.81
CA ASN A 77 17.97 7.56 15.88
C ASN A 77 18.27 8.99 16.33
N ASN A 78 17.36 9.94 16.05
CA ASN A 78 17.53 11.35 16.41
C ASN A 78 16.79 11.75 17.70
N GLY A 79 15.97 10.84 18.28
CA GLY A 79 15.18 11.12 19.46
C GLY A 79 14.17 12.25 19.25
N VAL A 80 13.72 12.45 18.01
CA VAL A 80 12.62 13.36 17.68
C VAL A 80 11.30 12.61 17.81
N SER A 81 10.19 13.32 17.93
CA SER A 81 8.86 12.72 18.02
C SER A 81 7.90 13.58 17.23
N THR A 82 7.05 12.97 16.41
CA THR A 82 5.96 13.70 15.74
C THR A 82 4.62 13.19 16.25
N LYS A 83 3.58 14.01 16.09
CA LYS A 83 2.21 13.65 16.45
C LYS A 83 1.29 13.97 15.30
N VAL A 84 0.39 13.04 15.01
CA VAL A 84 -0.76 13.28 14.14
C VAL A 84 -2.05 13.49 14.97
N THR A 85 -3.03 14.17 14.39
CA THR A 85 -4.39 14.26 14.96
C THR A 85 -5.15 12.93 14.84
N ASP A 86 -6.19 12.72 15.65
CA ASP A 86 -6.97 11.47 15.69
C ASP A 86 -7.66 11.15 14.34
N ASP A 87 -7.97 12.18 13.54
CA ASP A 87 -8.56 12.06 12.21
C ASP A 87 -7.53 11.74 11.12
N SER A 88 -6.23 11.81 11.42
CA SER A 88 -5.15 11.45 10.51
C SER A 88 -5.14 9.96 10.19
N ARG A 89 -4.59 9.59 9.04
CA ARG A 89 -4.47 8.19 8.61
C ARG A 89 -3.09 7.91 8.02
N LEU A 90 -2.54 6.75 8.34
CA LEU A 90 -1.28 6.25 7.80
C LEU A 90 -1.60 5.07 6.89
N LEU A 91 -1.27 5.19 5.60
CA LEU A 91 -1.63 4.21 4.58
C LEU A 91 -0.38 3.68 3.88
N THR A 92 -0.15 2.37 3.99
CA THR A 92 0.88 1.71 3.19
C THR A 92 0.30 1.10 1.92
N THR A 93 1.16 0.95 0.91
CA THR A 93 0.80 0.30 -0.35
C THR A 93 2.01 -0.34 -1.02
N GLY A 94 1.89 -1.60 -1.42
CA GLY A 94 3.01 -2.36 -2.02
C GLY A 94 4.30 -2.28 -1.19
N GLY A 95 5.46 -2.51 -1.81
CA GLY A 95 6.77 -2.13 -1.23
C GLY A 95 7.26 -2.97 -0.04
N TRP A 96 6.46 -3.92 0.44
CA TRP A 96 6.80 -4.77 1.58
C TRP A 96 8.12 -5.52 1.41
N LYS A 97 8.56 -5.87 0.18
CA LYS A 97 9.86 -6.51 -0.08
C LYS A 97 11.06 -5.80 0.58
N GLY A 98 11.07 -4.46 0.61
CA GLY A 98 12.16 -3.69 1.21
C GLY A 98 12.23 -3.82 2.74
N VAL A 99 11.16 -4.31 3.36
CA VAL A 99 10.96 -4.47 4.81
C VAL A 99 10.80 -5.95 5.21
N GLU A 100 10.32 -6.80 4.31
CA GLU A 100 10.07 -8.23 4.51
C GLU A 100 11.37 -8.94 4.94
N GLY A 101 11.28 -9.66 6.06
CA GLY A 101 12.43 -10.35 6.66
C GLY A 101 13.33 -9.46 7.52
N LYS A 102 13.16 -8.13 7.50
CA LYS A 102 13.82 -7.21 8.44
C LYS A 102 12.99 -7.01 9.71
N VAL A 103 11.68 -6.80 9.55
CA VAL A 103 10.75 -6.47 10.65
C VAL A 103 9.41 -7.20 10.41
N PRO A 104 8.87 -7.94 11.41
CA PRO A 104 7.51 -8.49 11.36
C PRO A 104 6.47 -7.37 11.18
N ARG A 105 5.34 -7.67 10.53
CA ARG A 105 4.32 -6.65 10.23
C ARG A 105 3.76 -6.00 11.50
N GLU A 106 3.56 -6.77 12.55
CA GLU A 106 3.05 -6.29 13.84
C GLU A 106 4.05 -5.32 14.50
N GLU A 107 5.34 -5.63 14.44
CA GLU A 107 6.41 -4.75 14.93
C GLU A 107 6.52 -3.47 14.08
N PHE A 108 6.35 -3.57 12.76
CA PHE A 108 6.29 -2.40 11.87
C PHE A 108 5.16 -1.45 12.30
N ILE A 109 3.96 -1.98 12.55
CA ILE A 109 2.82 -1.16 13.00
C ILE A 109 3.09 -0.52 14.34
N GLU A 110 3.59 -1.28 15.31
CA GLU A 110 3.90 -0.76 16.64
C GLU A 110 4.91 0.39 16.56
N ARG A 111 6.00 0.22 15.81
CA ARG A 111 7.02 1.26 15.62
C ARG A 111 6.48 2.47 14.87
N LEU A 112 5.66 2.25 13.84
CA LEU A 112 4.98 3.33 13.11
C LEU A 112 4.06 4.14 14.03
N CYS A 113 3.22 3.46 14.81
CA CYS A 113 2.30 4.08 15.76
C CYS A 113 3.06 4.91 16.80
N ASN A 114 4.13 4.35 17.37
CA ASN A 114 5.01 5.06 18.31
C ASN A 114 5.66 6.29 17.67
N ALA A 115 6.17 6.17 16.44
CA ALA A 115 6.86 7.25 15.75
C ALA A 115 5.94 8.46 15.47
N PHE A 116 4.68 8.20 15.11
CA PHE A 116 3.70 9.24 14.78
C PHE A 116 2.74 9.59 15.92
N SER A 117 2.92 9.01 17.12
CA SER A 117 1.98 9.12 18.24
C SER A 117 0.53 8.85 17.82
N SER A 118 0.33 7.78 17.06
CA SER A 118 -0.95 7.39 16.46
C SER A 118 -1.41 6.04 16.98
N GLU A 119 -2.69 5.74 16.83
CA GLU A 119 -3.28 4.46 17.22
C GLU A 119 -3.30 3.45 16.05
N PRO A 120 -3.27 2.13 16.30
CA PRO A 120 -3.33 1.10 15.25
C PRO A 120 -4.53 1.25 14.30
N GLU A 121 -5.64 1.78 14.78
CA GLU A 121 -6.85 2.03 14.00
C GLU A 121 -6.67 3.12 12.93
N GLN A 122 -5.65 3.99 13.09
CA GLN A 122 -5.30 5.01 12.09
C GLN A 122 -4.45 4.45 10.95
N TYR A 123 -3.89 3.25 11.11
CA TYR A 123 -3.05 2.59 10.12
C TYR A 123 -3.84 1.60 9.25
N ARG A 124 -3.65 1.63 7.93
CA ARG A 124 -4.17 0.62 7.00
C ARG A 124 -3.14 0.28 5.93
N ASP A 125 -3.04 -0.99 5.57
CA ASP A 125 -2.32 -1.39 4.35
C ASP A 125 -3.27 -1.54 3.16
N THR A 126 -2.75 -1.32 1.96
CA THR A 126 -3.49 -1.46 0.71
C THR A 126 -2.80 -2.43 -0.22
N TYR A 127 -3.52 -3.45 -0.67
CA TYR A 127 -3.07 -4.28 -1.78
C TYR A 127 -3.60 -3.69 -3.10
N GLY A 128 -2.72 -3.00 -3.80
CA GLY A 128 -3.02 -2.31 -5.05
C GLY A 128 -2.61 -3.12 -6.27
N LEU A 129 -3.50 -3.17 -7.27
CA LEU A 129 -3.24 -3.77 -8.57
C LEU A 129 -3.61 -2.81 -9.68
N THR A 130 -2.58 -2.37 -10.40
CA THR A 130 -2.74 -1.51 -11.56
C THR A 130 -3.55 -2.18 -12.67
N ASP A 131 -3.36 -3.49 -12.85
CA ASP A 131 -3.97 -4.30 -13.91
C ASP A 131 -5.46 -4.59 -13.72
N VAL A 132 -6.01 -4.30 -12.53
CA VAL A 132 -7.46 -4.35 -12.30
C VAL A 132 -8.02 -3.03 -11.78
N MET A 133 -7.19 -1.98 -11.79
CA MET A 133 -7.51 -0.62 -11.32
C MET A 133 -8.25 -0.63 -9.97
N ALA A 134 -7.72 -1.39 -9.02
CA ALA A 134 -8.31 -1.50 -7.69
C ALA A 134 -7.25 -1.52 -6.59
N GLY A 135 -7.61 -0.90 -5.47
CA GLY A 135 -6.91 -1.01 -4.20
C GLY A 135 -7.81 -1.71 -3.18
N MET A 136 -7.37 -2.84 -2.66
CA MET A 136 -8.00 -3.52 -1.53
C MET A 136 -7.38 -2.94 -0.26
N VAL A 137 -7.98 -1.85 0.23
CA VAL A 137 -7.61 -1.23 1.51
C VAL A 137 -8.11 -2.12 2.63
N GLU A 138 -7.29 -2.31 3.65
CA GLU A 138 -7.67 -3.02 4.87
C GLU A 138 -8.91 -2.40 5.54
N CYS A 139 -9.78 -3.26 6.08
CA CYS A 139 -10.83 -2.84 7.00
C CYS A 139 -10.28 -2.64 8.43
N GLU A 140 -11.20 -2.40 9.35
CA GLU A 140 -10.95 -2.25 10.79
C GLU A 140 -10.31 -3.50 11.42
N GLU A 141 -10.58 -4.68 10.86
CA GLU A 141 -9.99 -5.97 11.26
C GLU A 141 -8.72 -6.32 10.46
N HIS A 142 -8.14 -5.35 9.73
CA HIS A 142 -7.00 -5.55 8.83
C HIS A 142 -7.22 -6.57 7.70
N ASN A 143 -8.47 -6.89 7.36
CA ASN A 143 -8.80 -7.74 6.22
C ASN A 143 -8.89 -6.93 4.91
N LYS A 144 -8.30 -7.47 3.84
CA LYS A 144 -8.33 -6.86 2.50
C LYS A 144 -9.49 -7.42 1.68
N HIS A 145 -10.63 -6.74 1.74
CA HIS A 145 -11.83 -7.15 1.03
C HIS A 145 -11.72 -6.87 -0.48
N VAL A 146 -12.10 -7.86 -1.28
CA VAL A 146 -12.15 -7.77 -2.74
C VAL A 146 -13.40 -6.97 -3.12
N PRO A 147 -13.27 -5.92 -3.96
CA PRO A 147 -14.41 -5.18 -4.44
C PRO A 147 -15.40 -6.05 -5.24
N PRO A 148 -16.71 -5.75 -5.21
CA PRO A 148 -17.74 -6.61 -5.82
C PRO A 148 -17.68 -6.72 -7.35
N TRP A 149 -16.92 -5.85 -8.02
CA TRP A 149 -16.66 -5.93 -9.47
C TRP A 149 -15.41 -6.74 -9.83
N ILE A 150 -14.72 -7.29 -8.83
CA ILE A 150 -13.54 -8.14 -8.99
C ILE A 150 -13.87 -9.52 -8.43
N HIS A 151 -13.49 -10.54 -9.19
CA HIS A 151 -13.42 -11.90 -8.69
C HIS A 151 -11.95 -12.30 -8.51
N ALA A 152 -11.59 -12.64 -7.28
CA ALA A 152 -10.26 -13.14 -6.92
C ALA A 152 -10.27 -14.67 -6.84
N SER A 153 -9.16 -15.32 -7.19
CA SER A 153 -8.98 -16.75 -6.95
C SER A 153 -7.51 -17.10 -6.85
N ALA A 154 -7.17 -17.99 -5.93
CA ALA A 154 -5.86 -18.62 -5.89
C ALA A 154 -5.83 -19.82 -6.87
N LYS A 155 -4.87 -19.83 -7.81
CA LYS A 155 -4.68 -20.88 -8.83
C LYS A 155 -3.58 -21.85 -8.42
N ASN A 156 -3.71 -23.09 -8.86
CA ASN A 156 -2.63 -24.06 -8.74
C ASN A 156 -1.45 -23.60 -9.63
N PRO A 157 -0.23 -23.40 -9.09
CA PRO A 157 0.94 -23.03 -9.88
C PRO A 157 1.28 -24.03 -11.01
N ASP A 158 0.94 -25.31 -10.84
CA ASP A 158 1.18 -26.37 -11.83
C ASP A 158 0.05 -26.50 -12.87
N ASP A 159 -1.12 -25.93 -12.61
CA ASP A 159 -2.27 -25.90 -13.53
C ASP A 159 -3.13 -24.65 -13.29
N LEU A 160 -2.83 -23.59 -14.06
CA LEU A 160 -3.49 -22.29 -13.93
C LEU A 160 -4.99 -22.30 -14.27
N ASN A 161 -5.50 -23.36 -14.91
CA ASN A 161 -6.93 -23.50 -15.17
C ASN A 161 -7.71 -23.92 -13.91
N ARG A 162 -7.01 -24.40 -12.88
CA ARG A 162 -7.61 -24.94 -11.67
C ARG A 162 -7.37 -24.02 -10.49
N ALA A 163 -8.44 -23.61 -9.81
CA ALA A 163 -8.32 -22.97 -8.51
C ALA A 163 -7.90 -24.00 -7.45
N VAL A 164 -7.13 -23.58 -6.46
CA VAL A 164 -6.95 -24.36 -5.23
C VAL A 164 -8.24 -24.30 -4.39
N GLU A 165 -8.33 -25.15 -3.37
CA GLU A 165 -9.43 -25.07 -2.41
C GLU A 165 -9.40 -23.71 -1.67
N GLU A 166 -10.57 -23.25 -1.25
CA GLU A 166 -10.70 -22.04 -0.45
C GLU A 166 -9.82 -22.09 0.81
N GLY A 167 -9.21 -20.96 1.17
CA GLY A 167 -8.29 -20.91 2.31
C GLY A 167 -6.94 -21.61 2.07
N LYS A 168 -6.67 -22.13 0.86
CA LYS A 168 -5.35 -22.63 0.48
C LYS A 168 -4.56 -21.58 -0.30
N GLU A 169 -3.25 -21.63 -0.11
CA GLU A 169 -2.32 -20.78 -0.83
C GLU A 169 -2.21 -21.20 -2.31
N GLY A 170 -2.17 -20.22 -3.21
CA GLY A 170 -1.94 -20.43 -4.63
C GLY A 170 -1.54 -19.14 -5.35
N LEU A 171 -1.30 -19.24 -6.65
CA LEU A 171 -0.96 -18.11 -7.49
C LEU A 171 -2.18 -17.22 -7.70
N MET A 172 -2.05 -15.95 -7.38
CA MET A 172 -3.15 -15.02 -7.46
C MET A 172 -3.67 -14.85 -8.90
N SER A 173 -4.99 -14.79 -9.03
CA SER A 173 -5.69 -14.47 -10.28
C SER A 173 -6.89 -13.57 -10.02
N PHE A 174 -7.01 -12.51 -10.81
CA PHE A 174 -8.16 -11.61 -10.76
C PHE A 174 -8.93 -11.61 -12.07
N LYS A 175 -10.23 -11.34 -11.97
CA LYS A 175 -11.10 -11.00 -13.10
C LYS A 175 -11.88 -9.73 -12.76
N SER A 176 -11.80 -8.70 -13.59
CA SER A 176 -12.59 -7.47 -13.41
C SER A 176 -13.76 -7.43 -14.40
N SER A 177 -14.96 -7.10 -13.92
CA SER A 177 -16.15 -6.95 -14.77
C SER A 177 -16.32 -5.55 -15.38
N ILE A 178 -15.53 -4.57 -14.92
CA ILE A 178 -15.65 -3.16 -15.35
C ILE A 178 -14.60 -2.75 -16.38
N ILE A 179 -13.56 -3.55 -16.57
CA ILE A 179 -12.49 -3.26 -17.54
C ILE A 179 -12.88 -3.83 -18.90
N GLY A 180 -13.21 -2.93 -19.82
CA GLY A 180 -13.54 -3.27 -21.22
C GLY A 180 -12.41 -3.05 -22.22
N SER A 181 -11.29 -2.43 -21.82
CA SER A 181 -10.19 -2.05 -22.72
C SER A 181 -9.23 -3.20 -23.04
N TYR A 182 -9.16 -4.22 -22.17
CA TYR A 182 -8.37 -5.44 -22.36
C TYR A 182 -9.01 -6.60 -21.59
N PRO A 183 -8.62 -7.86 -21.87
CA PRO A 183 -9.07 -9.00 -21.07
C PRO A 183 -8.48 -8.85 -19.66
N ALA A 184 -9.28 -8.35 -18.71
CA ALA A 184 -8.83 -8.13 -17.35
C ALA A 184 -8.83 -9.43 -16.52
N PHE A 185 -8.21 -10.48 -17.06
CA PHE A 185 -7.75 -11.61 -16.29
C PHE A 185 -6.24 -11.45 -16.06
N THR A 186 -5.85 -11.23 -14.80
CA THR A 186 -4.45 -10.91 -14.47
C THR A 186 -3.88 -11.95 -13.52
N LEU A 187 -2.64 -12.35 -13.78
CA LEU A 187 -1.79 -13.13 -12.87
C LEU A 187 -0.64 -12.23 -12.44
N PRO A 188 -0.74 -11.51 -11.30
CA PRO A 188 0.26 -10.53 -10.89
C PRO A 188 1.60 -11.16 -10.45
N GLY A 189 1.64 -12.50 -10.30
CA GLY A 189 2.82 -13.21 -9.81
C GLY A 189 2.91 -13.30 -8.29
N ASP A 190 1.86 -12.87 -7.58
CA ASP A 190 1.78 -12.91 -6.13
C ASP A 190 1.19 -14.25 -5.65
N MET A 191 1.69 -14.77 -4.53
CA MET A 191 1.14 -15.91 -3.82
C MET A 191 0.14 -15.41 -2.79
N THR A 192 -1.03 -16.01 -2.73
CA THR A 192 -2.14 -15.51 -1.91
C THR A 192 -3.02 -16.63 -1.39
N VAL A 193 -3.71 -16.35 -0.30
CA VAL A 193 -4.86 -17.12 0.15
C VAL A 193 -6.11 -16.30 -0.15
N VAL A 194 -7.12 -16.94 -0.75
CA VAL A 194 -8.42 -16.31 -1.02
C VAL A 194 -9.50 -17.14 -0.33
N TYR A 195 -10.37 -16.46 0.41
CA TYR A 195 -11.47 -17.06 1.15
C TYR A 195 -12.62 -16.07 1.32
N GLU A 196 -13.80 -16.55 1.67
CA GLU A 196 -14.95 -15.76 2.08
C GLU A 196 -15.21 -16.01 3.57
N ASP A 197 -15.38 -14.94 4.33
CA ASP A 197 -15.70 -15.04 5.76
C ASP A 197 -16.64 -13.90 6.18
N GLU A 198 -17.39 -14.14 7.26
CA GLU A 198 -18.16 -13.09 7.93
C GLU A 198 -17.19 -12.24 8.74
N CYS A 199 -16.79 -11.09 8.19
CA CYS A 199 -15.86 -10.19 8.86
C CYS A 199 -16.61 -9.32 9.88
N ASP A 200 -16.04 -9.12 11.08
CA ASP A 200 -16.62 -8.30 12.15
C ASP A 200 -16.85 -6.83 11.74
N CYS A 201 -16.16 -6.35 10.68
CA CYS A 201 -16.45 -5.04 10.09
C CYS A 201 -17.80 -4.96 9.35
N GLY A 202 -18.53 -6.07 9.23
CA GLY A 202 -19.85 -6.18 8.58
C GLY A 202 -19.80 -6.29 7.05
N ARG A 203 -18.61 -6.26 6.43
CA ARG A 203 -18.43 -6.49 4.98
C ARG A 203 -18.43 -7.99 4.69
N ASN A 204 -19.08 -8.36 3.59
CA ASN A 204 -19.13 -9.73 3.07
C ASN A 204 -18.42 -9.83 1.72
N GLY A 205 -18.03 -11.04 1.33
CA GLY A 205 -17.39 -11.34 0.06
C GLY A 205 -15.94 -11.81 0.22
N GLN A 206 -15.22 -11.88 -0.90
CA GLN A 206 -13.88 -12.45 -0.90
C GLN A 206 -12.89 -11.55 -0.13
N ILE A 207 -12.01 -12.19 0.63
CA ILE A 207 -10.86 -11.61 1.32
C ILE A 207 -9.60 -12.17 0.68
N VAL A 208 -8.61 -11.31 0.50
CA VAL A 208 -7.30 -11.67 -0.05
C VAL A 208 -6.23 -11.48 1.01
N GLU A 209 -5.49 -12.54 1.29
CA GLU A 209 -4.30 -12.47 2.11
C GLU A 209 -3.06 -12.66 1.24
N HIS A 210 -2.19 -11.65 1.22
CA HIS A 210 -0.92 -11.70 0.49
C HIS A 210 0.12 -12.51 1.26
N ARG A 211 0.74 -13.49 0.59
CA ARG A 211 1.75 -14.39 1.17
C ARG A 211 3.16 -14.18 0.60
N GLY A 212 3.31 -13.27 -0.36
CA GLY A 212 4.58 -12.99 -1.04
C GLY A 212 4.47 -13.17 -2.55
N ARG A 213 5.60 -13.42 -3.21
CA ARG A 213 5.66 -13.62 -4.67
C ARG A 213 6.09 -15.02 -5.05
N ALA A 214 5.54 -15.54 -6.14
CA ALA A 214 5.96 -16.80 -6.71
C ALA A 214 7.44 -16.71 -7.13
N SER A 215 8.25 -17.72 -6.79
CA SER A 215 9.68 -17.71 -7.05
C SER A 215 10.01 -17.98 -8.53
N ALA A 216 10.57 -16.94 -9.19
CA ALA A 216 11.44 -16.89 -10.37
C ALA A 216 10.91 -17.19 -11.80
N GLN A 217 10.53 -16.14 -12.54
CA GLN A 217 11.18 -15.63 -13.77
C GLN A 217 10.30 -14.52 -14.37
N GLY A 218 10.74 -13.25 -14.31
CA GLY A 218 10.04 -12.12 -14.93
C GLY A 218 9.21 -11.26 -13.98
N GLN A 219 9.82 -10.78 -12.89
CA GLN A 219 9.19 -9.90 -11.91
C GLN A 219 8.68 -8.61 -12.58
N ARG A 220 7.42 -8.25 -12.31
CA ARG A 220 6.82 -6.95 -12.64
C ARG A 220 6.04 -6.45 -11.43
N GLY A 221 6.33 -5.26 -10.93
CA GLY A 221 5.61 -4.66 -9.80
C GLY A 221 5.95 -3.18 -9.66
N CYS A 222 4.93 -2.34 -9.47
CA CYS A 222 5.12 -0.88 -9.39
C CYS A 222 5.96 -0.46 -8.19
N ALA A 223 5.77 -1.12 -7.04
CA ALA A 223 6.56 -0.83 -5.86
C ALA A 223 8.03 -1.23 -6.01
N ILE A 224 8.33 -2.28 -6.79
CA ILE A 224 9.72 -2.65 -7.12
C ILE A 224 10.35 -1.57 -7.99
N LYS A 225 9.63 -1.05 -8.98
CA LYS A 225 10.13 0.06 -9.79
C LYS A 225 10.39 1.34 -8.98
N LEU A 226 9.57 1.57 -7.94
CA LEU A 226 9.79 2.69 -7.03
C LEU A 226 11.03 2.45 -6.16
N ASP A 227 11.18 1.25 -5.60
CA ASP A 227 12.37 0.85 -4.83
C ASP A 227 13.66 0.92 -5.68
N GLU A 228 13.66 0.37 -6.90
CA GLU A 228 14.78 0.46 -7.86
C GLU A 228 15.13 1.91 -8.23
N PHE A 229 14.10 2.76 -8.38
CA PHE A 229 14.32 4.19 -8.58
C PHE A 229 15.01 4.80 -7.35
N MET A 230 14.51 4.53 -6.15
CA MET A 230 15.07 4.99 -4.87
C MET A 230 16.49 4.47 -4.59
N GLU A 231 16.84 3.27 -5.05
CA GLU A 231 18.21 2.75 -4.96
C GLU A 231 19.16 3.39 -5.98
N SER A 232 18.66 3.79 -7.16
CA SER A 232 19.50 4.36 -8.23
C SER A 232 20.06 5.76 -7.95
N ILE A 233 19.62 6.38 -6.86
CA ILE A 233 19.85 7.77 -6.48
C ILE A 233 20.59 7.88 -5.14
N THR A 234 20.99 6.74 -4.55
CA THR A 234 21.84 6.62 -3.34
C THR A 234 23.27 6.21 -3.71
#